data_AF-A0A5P1F5U9-F1
#
_entry.id   AF-A0A5P1F5U9-F1
#
_cell.length_a   1.000
_cell.length_b   1.000
_cell.length_c   1.000
_cell.angle_alpha   90.00
_cell.angle_beta   90.00
_cell.angle_gamma   90.00
#
_symmetry.space_group_name_H-M   'P 1'
#
loop_
_entity.id
_entity.type
_entity.pdbx_description
1 polymer ?
#
loop_
_entity_poly.entity_id
_entity_poly.type
_entity_poly.pdbx_seq_one_letter_code
_entity_poly.pdbx_strand_id
1 'polypeptide(L)'
;MLTGLLGNLSLLSYFAKKKETEAVVVQTLGVISTYVVIAQLAMAESMPLPHFAVTSAVVISGLFLNFLNYFGWLSEGVWRAWEDFITIGGLSVLPQVMWSTFVPFVPSSILPGMIAGIVAVAAVFMARAGKLSEQGTKLVQSTSGWTATLLFMWMPVAQMWTNYLNPDNIKGLSAFTMLLSMLGNGLMIPRALFIRDLMWFTGSAWASFLHGWGNLLCMYCFRSISKGFFLAATLGFSMWIGLTLWRDTIACGNRSPMKSLRELVFGP
;
A
#
# COMPACT_ATOMS: atom_id res chain seq x y z
N MET A 1 -6.12 9.23 -3.90
CA MET A 1 -7.00 8.19 -4.47
C MET A 1 -6.26 7.32 -5.49
N LEU A 2 -5.64 7.91 -6.52
CA LEU A 2 -4.83 7.16 -7.50
C LEU A 2 -3.70 6.33 -6.86
N THR A 3 -3.04 6.88 -5.84
CA THR A 3 -2.00 6.18 -5.06
C THR A 3 -2.50 4.93 -4.35
N GLY A 4 -3.68 5.03 -3.71
CA GLY A 4 -4.33 3.89 -3.08
C GLY A 4 -4.75 2.82 -4.09
N LEU A 5 -5.29 3.24 -5.24
CA LEU A 5 -5.65 2.32 -6.33
C LEU A 5 -4.43 1.54 -6.84
N LEU A 6 -3.34 2.24 -7.17
CA LEU A 6 -2.12 1.63 -7.68
C LEU A 6 -1.41 0.78 -6.63
N GLY A 7 -1.41 1.23 -5.36
CA GLY A 7 -0.91 0.46 -4.22
C GLY A 7 -1.66 -0.86 -4.07
N ASN A 8 -3.00 -0.81 -4.03
CA ASN A 8 -3.83 -2.01 -3.89
C ASN A 8 -3.67 -2.96 -5.09
N LEU A 9 -3.60 -2.44 -6.32
CA LEU A 9 -3.39 -3.26 -7.52
C LEU A 9 -2.01 -3.93 -7.55
N SER A 10 -0.99 -3.22 -7.06
CA SER A 10 0.37 -3.76 -6.99
C SER A 10 0.50 -4.79 -5.87
N LEU A 11 -0.13 -4.55 -4.71
CA LEU A 11 -0.23 -5.51 -3.61
C LEU A 11 -1.06 -6.75 -4.00
N LEU A 12 -2.12 -6.56 -4.79
CA LEU A 12 -2.88 -7.67 -5.38
C LEU A 12 -1.95 -8.58 -6.19
N SER A 13 -1.06 -7.98 -7.00
CA SER A 13 -0.05 -8.72 -7.77
C SER A 13 0.96 -9.47 -6.91
N TYR A 14 1.37 -8.86 -5.81
CA TYR A 14 2.23 -9.51 -4.82
C TYR A 14 1.56 -10.72 -4.15
N PHE A 15 0.32 -10.57 -3.67
CA PHE A 15 -0.39 -11.63 -2.96
C PHE A 15 -0.93 -12.72 -3.89
N ALA A 16 -1.30 -12.37 -5.12
CA ALA A 16 -1.69 -13.35 -6.13
C ALA A 16 -0.54 -14.32 -6.43
N LYS A 17 0.69 -13.81 -6.55
CA LYS A 17 1.90 -14.63 -6.73
C LYS A 17 2.15 -15.59 -5.55
N LYS A 18 1.88 -15.13 -4.32
CA LYS A 18 2.01 -15.95 -3.11
C LYS A 18 0.81 -16.87 -2.85
N LYS A 19 -0.24 -16.81 -3.67
CA LYS A 19 -1.52 -17.53 -3.51
C LYS A 19 -2.19 -17.26 -2.17
N GLU A 20 -2.12 -16.00 -1.73
CA GLU A 20 -2.63 -15.56 -0.45
C GLU A 20 -4.10 -15.13 -0.54
N THR A 21 -5.04 -16.08 -0.46
CA THR A 21 -6.47 -15.87 -0.76
C THR A 21 -7.10 -14.70 -0.01
N GLU A 22 -6.92 -14.64 1.31
CA GLU A 22 -7.51 -13.58 2.14
C GLU A 22 -6.99 -12.19 1.72
N ALA A 23 -5.67 -12.07 1.49
CA ALA A 23 -5.06 -10.82 1.07
C ALA A 23 -5.48 -10.43 -0.35
N VAL A 24 -5.58 -11.39 -1.28
CA VAL A 24 -6.08 -11.19 -2.64
C VAL A 24 -7.51 -10.63 -2.61
N VAL A 25 -8.39 -11.17 -1.77
CA VAL A 25 -9.76 -10.68 -1.62
C VAL A 25 -9.77 -9.24 -1.08
N VAL A 26 -9.02 -8.97 -0.01
CA VAL A 26 -8.94 -7.63 0.59
C VAL A 26 -8.41 -6.60 -0.41
N GLN A 27 -7.34 -6.92 -1.13
CA GLN A 27 -6.77 -6.01 -2.12
C GLN A 27 -7.70 -5.81 -3.32
N THR A 28 -8.42 -6.84 -3.76
CA THR A 28 -9.42 -6.72 -4.82
C THR A 28 -10.55 -5.78 -4.42
N LEU A 29 -11.08 -5.92 -3.19
CA LEU A 29 -12.08 -4.99 -2.66
C LEU A 29 -11.54 -3.56 -2.57
N GLY A 30 -10.28 -3.39 -2.17
CA GLY A 30 -9.57 -2.11 -2.17
C GLY A 30 -9.45 -1.47 -3.56
N VAL A 31 -9.13 -2.25 -4.59
CA VAL A 31 -9.08 -1.79 -5.98
C VAL A 31 -10.47 -1.38 -6.47
N ILE A 32 -11.48 -2.24 -6.30
CA ILE A 32 -12.84 -2.01 -6.79
C ILE A 32 -13.46 -0.77 -6.10
N SER A 33 -13.39 -0.69 -4.78
CA SER A 33 -13.93 0.45 -4.02
C SER A 33 -13.29 1.77 -4.43
N THR A 34 -11.95 1.80 -4.56
CA THR A 34 -11.25 3.02 -5.00
C THR A 34 -11.59 3.38 -6.44
N TYR A 35 -11.73 2.38 -7.32
CA TYR A 35 -12.12 2.60 -8.71
C TYR A 35 -13.53 3.17 -8.84
N VAL A 36 -14.50 2.68 -8.05
CA VAL A 36 -15.86 3.24 -8.02
C VAL A 36 -15.83 4.72 -7.67
N VAL A 37 -15.04 5.14 -6.68
CA VAL A 37 -14.94 6.57 -6.35
C VAL A 37 -14.24 7.38 -7.44
N ILE A 38 -13.21 6.81 -8.10
CA ILE A 38 -12.58 7.46 -9.26
C ILE A 38 -13.58 7.62 -10.42
N ALA A 39 -14.43 6.61 -10.66
CA ALA A 39 -15.50 6.70 -11.66
C ALA A 39 -16.53 7.78 -11.28
N GLN A 40 -16.89 7.92 -10.00
CA GLN A 40 -17.73 9.02 -9.52
C GLN A 40 -17.10 10.39 -9.77
N LEU A 41 -15.80 10.55 -9.54
CA LEU A 41 -15.07 11.79 -9.84
C LEU A 41 -15.04 12.10 -11.35
N ALA A 42 -14.91 11.09 -12.19
CA ALA A 42 -14.97 11.26 -13.64
C ALA A 42 -16.39 11.63 -14.11
N MET A 43 -17.43 11.01 -13.56
CA MET A 43 -18.84 11.37 -13.83
C MET A 43 -19.17 12.79 -13.37
N ALA A 44 -18.51 13.27 -12.30
CA ALA A 44 -18.61 14.63 -11.80
C ALA A 44 -17.67 15.62 -12.53
N GLU A 45 -17.12 15.24 -13.69
CA GLU A 45 -16.22 16.05 -14.53
C GLU A 45 -14.97 16.58 -13.81
N SER A 46 -14.64 16.00 -12.65
CA SER A 46 -13.50 16.40 -11.81
C SER A 46 -12.20 15.71 -12.22
N MET A 47 -12.26 14.77 -13.17
CA MET A 47 -11.11 14.07 -13.73
C MET A 47 -11.16 14.12 -15.26
N PRO A 48 -10.08 14.52 -15.96
CA PRO A 48 -10.07 14.54 -17.42
C PRO A 48 -10.25 13.13 -18.01
N LEU A 49 -11.11 13.01 -19.02
CA LEU A 49 -11.47 11.74 -19.65
C LEU A 49 -10.26 10.89 -20.10
N PRO A 50 -9.18 11.45 -20.69
CA PRO A 50 -8.02 10.66 -21.08
C PRO A 50 -7.34 9.96 -19.89
N HIS A 51 -7.23 10.64 -18.75
CA HIS A 51 -6.64 10.07 -17.53
C HIS A 51 -7.52 8.96 -16.96
N PHE A 52 -8.84 9.16 -16.98
CA PHE A 52 -9.79 8.16 -16.53
C PHE A 52 -9.77 6.90 -17.41
N ALA A 53 -9.69 7.06 -18.73
CA ALA A 53 -9.60 5.96 -19.68
C ALA A 53 -8.33 5.12 -19.46
N VAL A 54 -7.17 5.76 -19.32
CA VAL A 54 -5.89 5.08 -19.02
C VAL A 54 -5.96 4.36 -17.67
N THR A 55 -6.49 5.02 -16.64
CA THR A 55 -6.65 4.41 -15.31
C THR A 55 -7.55 3.18 -15.37
N SER A 56 -8.68 3.27 -16.08
CA SER A 56 -9.62 2.17 -16.25
C SER A 56 -8.99 0.99 -16.99
N ALA A 57 -8.25 1.25 -18.07
CA ALA A 57 -7.53 0.22 -18.81
C ALA A 57 -6.53 -0.54 -17.93
N VAL A 58 -5.76 0.19 -17.11
CA VAL A 58 -4.79 -0.42 -16.17
C VAL A 58 -5.48 -1.24 -15.10
N VAL A 59 -6.58 -0.74 -14.51
CA VAL A 59 -7.33 -1.46 -13.46
C VAL A 59 -7.96 -2.74 -13.99
N ILE A 60 -8.66 -2.66 -15.12
CA ILE A 60 -9.33 -3.82 -15.72
C ILE A 60 -8.29 -4.87 -16.13
N SER A 61 -7.22 -4.45 -16.82
CA SER A 61 -6.14 -5.34 -17.22
C SER A 61 -5.47 -5.98 -16.00
N GLY A 62 -5.21 -5.18 -14.97
CA GLY A 62 -4.57 -5.67 -13.76
C GLY A 62 -5.43 -6.65 -12.97
N LEU A 63 -6.72 -6.37 -12.78
CA LEU A 63 -7.64 -7.33 -12.14
C LEU A 63 -7.71 -8.63 -12.92
N PHE A 64 -7.82 -8.55 -14.25
CA PHE A 64 -7.91 -9.72 -15.12
C PHE A 64 -6.63 -10.57 -15.08
N LEU A 65 -5.46 -9.94 -15.26
CA LEU A 65 -4.16 -10.63 -15.24
C LEU A 65 -3.87 -11.25 -13.87
N ASN A 66 -4.20 -10.55 -12.78
CA ASN A 66 -4.06 -11.08 -11.43
C ASN A 66 -4.93 -12.29 -11.17
N PHE A 67 -6.19 -12.25 -11.62
CA PHE A 67 -7.11 -13.37 -11.50
C PHE A 67 -6.60 -14.58 -12.29
N LEU A 68 -6.25 -14.39 -13.58
CA LEU A 68 -5.70 -15.46 -14.41
C LEU A 68 -4.42 -16.08 -13.80
N ASN A 69 -3.53 -15.25 -13.26
CA ASN A 69 -2.32 -15.73 -12.60
C ASN A 69 -2.63 -16.51 -11.31
N TYR A 70 -3.59 -16.06 -10.50
CA TYR A 70 -4.01 -16.75 -9.28
C TYR A 70 -4.52 -18.17 -9.56
N PHE A 71 -5.30 -18.37 -10.64
CA PHE A 71 -5.75 -19.69 -11.09
C PHE A 71 -4.69 -20.49 -11.88
N GLY A 72 -3.51 -19.92 -12.13
CA GLY A 72 -2.44 -20.56 -12.91
C GLY A 72 -2.75 -20.69 -14.40
N TRP A 73 -3.67 -19.86 -14.92
CA TRP A 73 -4.06 -19.86 -16.34
C TRP A 73 -3.19 -18.92 -17.20
N LEU A 74 -2.30 -18.16 -16.58
CA LEU A 74 -1.46 -17.18 -17.25
C LEU A 74 -0.07 -17.77 -17.56
N SER A 75 0.44 -17.50 -18.77
CA SER A 75 1.80 -17.91 -19.12
C SER A 75 2.84 -17.10 -18.33
N GLU A 76 3.98 -17.72 -18.02
CA GLU A 76 5.06 -17.05 -17.28
C GLU A 76 5.55 -15.78 -17.99
N GLY A 77 5.58 -15.78 -19.33
CA GLY A 77 6.00 -14.62 -20.12
C GLY A 77 5.06 -13.42 -19.94
N VAL A 78 3.75 -13.66 -19.96
CA VAL A 78 2.75 -12.58 -19.77
C VAL A 78 2.76 -12.08 -18.34
N TRP A 79 2.87 -12.98 -17.34
CA TRP A 79 3.00 -12.56 -15.95
C TRP A 79 4.27 -11.72 -15.70
N ARG A 80 5.41 -12.15 -16.25
CA ARG A 80 6.67 -11.40 -16.14
C ARG A 80 6.58 -10.01 -16.77
N ALA A 81 5.89 -9.88 -17.91
CA ALA A 81 5.66 -8.58 -18.54
C ALA A 81 4.77 -7.67 -17.67
N TRP A 82 3.75 -8.24 -17.03
CA TRP A 82 2.92 -7.52 -16.05
C TRP A 82 3.73 -7.08 -14.82
N GLU A 83 4.60 -7.94 -14.28
CA GLU A 83 5.50 -7.59 -13.17
C GLU A 83 6.44 -6.44 -13.54
N ASP A 84 7.01 -6.46 -14.75
CA ASP A 84 7.87 -5.38 -15.26
C ASP A 84 7.08 -4.07 -15.38
N PHE A 85 5.87 -4.14 -15.93
CA PHE A 85 4.99 -2.98 -16.06
C PHE A 85 4.66 -2.35 -14.69
N ILE A 86 4.28 -3.15 -13.71
CA ILE A 86 3.98 -2.68 -12.34
C ILE A 86 5.25 -2.15 -11.66
N THR A 87 6.42 -2.76 -11.90
CA THR A 87 7.69 -2.27 -11.35
C THR A 87 8.04 -0.90 -11.88
N ILE A 88 7.99 -0.71 -13.21
CA ILE A 88 8.29 0.56 -13.87
C ILE A 88 7.26 1.62 -13.46
N GLY A 89 5.97 1.27 -13.51
CA GLY A 89 4.89 2.16 -13.13
C GLY A 89 5.00 2.60 -11.67
N GLY A 90 5.21 1.65 -10.75
CA GLY A 90 5.40 1.94 -9.33
C GLY A 90 6.58 2.87 -9.08
N LEU A 91 7.75 2.55 -9.64
CA LEU A 91 8.97 3.33 -9.43
C LEU A 91 8.90 4.72 -10.03
N SER A 92 8.16 4.92 -11.13
CA SER A 92 7.93 6.24 -11.70
C SER A 92 6.91 7.04 -10.88
N VAL A 93 5.81 6.40 -10.47
CA VAL A 93 4.71 7.08 -9.78
C VAL A 93 5.08 7.47 -8.35
N LEU A 94 5.82 6.63 -7.61
CA LEU A 94 6.12 6.88 -6.20
C LEU A 94 6.85 8.23 -5.98
N PRO A 95 8.01 8.51 -6.62
CA PRO A 95 8.68 9.80 -6.48
C PRO A 95 7.83 10.97 -6.97
N GLN A 96 7.05 10.76 -8.04
CA GLN A 96 6.16 11.79 -8.57
C GLN A 96 5.07 12.18 -7.56
N VAL A 97 4.46 11.20 -6.92
CA VAL A 97 3.44 11.41 -5.89
C VAL A 97 4.04 12.08 -4.66
N MET A 98 5.21 11.62 -4.21
CA MET A 98 5.91 12.21 -3.08
C MET A 98 6.19 13.69 -3.33
N TRP A 99 6.70 14.03 -4.52
CA TRP A 99 6.95 15.40 -4.93
C TRP A 99 5.66 16.23 -5.00
N SER A 100 4.62 15.69 -5.65
CA SER A 100 3.35 16.38 -5.86
C SER A 100 2.60 16.66 -4.55
N THR A 101 2.85 15.86 -3.50
CA THR A 101 2.24 16.04 -2.18
C THR A 101 2.61 17.39 -1.56
N PHE A 102 3.82 17.89 -1.83
CA PHE A 102 4.33 19.13 -1.23
C PHE A 102 4.10 20.37 -2.09
N VAL A 103 3.38 20.28 -3.22
CA VAL A 103 2.97 21.45 -4.00
C VAL A 103 1.96 22.28 -3.18
N PRO A 104 2.09 23.62 -3.10
CA PRO A 104 2.98 24.50 -3.88
C PRO A 104 4.33 24.85 -3.22
N PHE A 105 4.68 24.27 -2.06
CA PHE A 105 5.98 24.52 -1.41
C PHE A 105 7.16 24.03 -2.24
N VAL A 106 6.89 23.14 -3.19
CA VAL A 106 7.83 22.61 -4.17
C VAL A 106 7.27 22.90 -5.57
N PRO A 107 8.11 23.22 -6.57
CA PRO A 107 7.63 23.53 -7.92
C PRO A 107 6.88 22.35 -8.54
N SER A 108 5.77 22.64 -9.21
CA SER A 108 5.06 21.66 -10.03
C SER A 108 6.00 21.14 -11.11
N SER A 109 6.36 19.86 -11.04
CA SER A 109 7.29 19.22 -11.95
C SER A 109 7.02 17.74 -12.07
N ILE A 110 7.19 17.23 -13.29
CA ILE A 110 7.12 15.82 -13.67
C ILE A 110 8.51 15.14 -13.62
N LEU A 111 9.58 15.92 -13.41
CA LEU A 111 10.96 15.44 -13.44
C LEU A 111 11.23 14.26 -12.48
N PRO A 112 10.75 14.25 -11.22
CA PRO A 112 11.02 13.13 -10.31
C PRO A 112 10.49 11.80 -10.85
N GLY A 113 9.27 11.81 -11.39
CA GLY A 113 8.67 10.62 -11.97
C GLY A 113 9.35 10.18 -13.27
N MET A 114 9.75 11.13 -14.12
CA MET A 114 10.45 10.83 -15.36
C MET A 114 11.83 10.21 -15.11
N ILE A 115 12.64 10.81 -14.24
CA ILE A 115 13.98 10.31 -13.93
C ILE A 115 13.88 8.90 -13.33
N ALA A 116 12.98 8.71 -12.36
CA ALA A 116 12.78 7.40 -11.76
C ALA A 116 12.24 6.36 -12.77
N GLY A 117 11.36 6.77 -13.68
CA GLY A 117 10.85 5.93 -14.76
C GLY A 117 11.95 5.48 -15.73
N ILE A 118 12.83 6.40 -16.16
CA ILE A 118 13.97 6.07 -17.04
C ILE A 118 14.91 5.08 -16.35
N VAL A 119 15.23 5.31 -15.07
CA VAL A 119 16.06 4.40 -14.27
C VAL A 119 15.38 3.04 -14.12
N ALA A 120 14.07 3.00 -13.87
CA ALA A 120 13.32 1.75 -13.76
C ALA A 120 13.32 0.94 -15.05
N VAL A 121 13.09 1.60 -16.20
CA VAL A 121 13.16 0.96 -17.53
C VAL A 121 14.57 0.40 -17.77
N ALA A 122 15.61 1.18 -17.48
CA ALA A 122 16.99 0.72 -17.62
C ALA A 122 17.30 -0.48 -16.72
N ALA A 123 16.85 -0.45 -15.46
CA ALA A 123 17.06 -1.52 -14.50
C ALA A 123 16.34 -2.82 -14.93
N VAL A 124 15.08 -2.73 -15.34
CA VAL A 124 14.32 -3.87 -15.87
C VAL A 124 14.97 -4.41 -17.14
N PHE A 125 15.36 -3.55 -18.08
CA PHE A 125 16.04 -3.97 -19.30
C PHE A 125 17.36 -4.71 -19.01
N MET A 126 18.19 -4.19 -18.09
CA MET A 126 19.43 -4.86 -17.69
C MET A 126 19.17 -6.21 -17.00
N ALA A 127 18.11 -6.32 -16.20
CA ALA A 127 17.69 -7.58 -15.60
C ALA A 127 17.29 -8.60 -16.68
N ARG A 128 16.52 -8.16 -17.69
CA ARG A 128 16.06 -9.02 -18.80
C ARG A 128 17.17 -9.42 -19.77
N ALA A 129 18.15 -8.54 -19.98
CA ALA A 129 19.33 -8.81 -20.79
C ALA A 129 20.36 -9.73 -20.10
N GLY A 130 20.10 -10.18 -18.87
CA GLY A 130 21.02 -11.01 -18.09
C GLY A 130 22.31 -10.28 -17.71
N LYS A 131 22.31 -8.94 -17.72
CA LYS A 131 23.48 -8.11 -17.38
C LYS A 131 23.61 -7.83 -15.89
N LEU A 132 22.55 -8.07 -15.11
CA LEU A 132 22.58 -7.96 -13.65
C LEU A 132 23.05 -9.27 -13.01
N SER A 133 23.73 -9.15 -11.88
CA SER A 133 24.00 -10.28 -11.00
C SER A 133 22.69 -10.91 -10.50
N GLU A 134 22.77 -12.14 -9.97
CA GLU A 134 21.61 -12.80 -9.37
C GLU A 134 20.99 -11.96 -8.24
N GLN A 135 21.84 -11.33 -7.42
CA GLN A 135 21.41 -10.38 -6.38
C GLN A 135 20.72 -9.15 -6.97
N GLY A 136 21.27 -8.56 -8.04
CA GLY A 136 20.65 -7.42 -8.73
C GLY A 136 19.29 -7.75 -9.34
N THR A 137 19.16 -8.96 -9.90
CA THR A 137 17.89 -9.44 -10.45
C THR A 137 16.84 -9.65 -9.35
N LYS A 138 17.23 -10.25 -8.21
CA LYS A 138 16.35 -10.39 -7.03
C LYS A 138 15.94 -9.04 -6.48
N LEU A 139 16.84 -8.05 -6.47
CA LEU A 139 16.54 -6.69 -6.04
C LEU A 139 15.46 -6.07 -6.92
N VAL A 140 15.63 -6.07 -8.25
CA VAL A 140 14.64 -5.53 -9.20
C VAL A 140 13.28 -6.22 -9.05
N GLN A 141 13.27 -7.54 -8.89
CA GLN A 141 12.03 -8.29 -8.67
C GLN A 141 11.36 -7.89 -7.34
N SER A 142 12.13 -7.70 -6.27
CA SER A 142 11.61 -7.28 -4.96
C SER A 142 11.11 -5.84 -4.95
N THR A 143 11.62 -4.99 -5.87
CA THR A 143 11.27 -3.58 -5.94
C THR A 143 9.79 -3.39 -6.20
N SER A 144 9.17 -4.20 -7.05
CA SER A 144 7.72 -4.15 -7.31
C SER A 144 6.87 -4.16 -6.03
N GLY A 145 7.11 -5.12 -5.14
CA GLY A 145 6.38 -5.27 -3.88
C GLY A 145 6.71 -4.16 -2.88
N TRP A 146 7.98 -3.76 -2.78
CA TRP A 146 8.37 -2.65 -1.90
C TRP A 146 7.77 -1.33 -2.37
N THR A 147 7.75 -1.06 -3.67
CA THR A 147 7.14 0.14 -4.22
C THR A 147 5.63 0.13 -4.05
N ALA A 148 4.96 -1.02 -4.19
CA ALA A 148 3.55 -1.18 -3.84
C ALA A 148 3.28 -0.80 -2.39
N THR A 149 4.12 -1.32 -1.48
CA THR A 149 4.03 -1.05 -0.04
C THR A 149 4.27 0.42 0.26
N LEU A 150 5.28 1.05 -0.35
CA LEU A 150 5.57 2.46 -0.16
C LEU A 150 4.48 3.38 -0.72
N LEU A 151 3.88 3.05 -1.88
CA LEU A 151 2.73 3.78 -2.42
C LEU A 151 1.53 3.71 -1.47
N PHE A 152 1.28 2.52 -0.92
CA PHE A 152 0.24 2.32 0.09
C PHE A 152 0.54 3.11 1.37
N MET A 153 1.79 3.09 1.85
CA MET A 153 2.24 3.86 3.03
C MET A 153 2.20 5.38 2.80
N TRP A 154 2.38 5.85 1.56
CA TRP A 154 2.36 7.28 1.28
C TRP A 154 0.95 7.87 1.34
N MET A 155 -0.09 7.07 1.12
CA MET A 155 -1.49 7.51 1.16
C MET A 155 -1.85 8.29 2.45
N PRO A 156 -1.61 7.77 3.67
CA PRO A 156 -1.89 8.54 4.89
C PRO A 156 -1.00 9.77 5.05
N VAL A 157 0.24 9.76 4.55
CA VAL A 157 1.13 10.93 4.62
C VAL A 157 0.54 12.09 3.81
N ALA A 158 0.14 11.81 2.57
CA ALA A 158 -0.48 12.82 1.71
C ALA A 158 -1.80 13.34 2.28
N GLN A 159 -2.61 12.46 2.89
CA GLN A 159 -3.84 12.83 3.57
C GLN A 159 -3.58 13.74 4.78
N MET A 160 -2.66 13.36 5.66
CA MET A 160 -2.30 14.16 6.84
C MET A 160 -1.72 15.52 6.46
N TRP A 161 -0.86 15.56 5.43
CA TRP A 161 -0.31 16.81 4.91
C TRP A 161 -1.41 17.75 4.40
N THR A 162 -2.36 17.21 3.62
CA THR A 162 -3.48 17.98 3.09
C THR A 162 -4.40 18.49 4.19
N ASN A 163 -4.63 17.68 5.24
CA ASN A 163 -5.38 18.05 6.43
C ASN A 163 -4.66 19.11 7.27
N TYR A 164 -3.33 19.06 7.34
CA TYR A 164 -2.52 20.06 8.03
C TYR A 164 -2.64 21.43 7.34
N LEU A 165 -2.58 21.45 6.00
CA LEU A 165 -2.73 22.69 5.22
C LEU A 165 -4.16 23.24 5.25
N ASN A 166 -5.16 22.35 5.25
CA ASN A 166 -6.57 22.71 5.24
C ASN A 166 -7.32 21.93 6.33
N PRO A 167 -7.32 22.42 7.59
CA PRO A 167 -7.93 21.72 8.73
C PRO A 167 -9.42 21.37 8.57
N ASP A 168 -10.16 22.12 7.75
CA ASP A 168 -11.56 21.84 7.48
C ASP A 168 -11.79 20.49 6.77
N ASN A 169 -10.79 19.96 6.05
CA ASN A 169 -10.87 18.64 5.41
C ASN A 169 -11.05 17.50 6.42
N ILE A 170 -10.60 17.69 7.66
CA ILE A 170 -10.72 16.69 8.73
C ILE A 170 -12.18 16.44 9.08
N LYS A 171 -13.05 17.45 8.94
CA LYS A 171 -14.50 17.30 9.15
C LYS A 171 -15.15 16.36 8.11
N GLY A 172 -14.55 16.26 6.93
CA GLY A 172 -14.97 15.32 5.88
C GLY A 172 -14.54 13.88 6.12
N LEU A 173 -13.66 13.63 7.10
CA LEU A 173 -13.23 12.27 7.43
C LEU A 173 -14.26 11.57 8.32
N SER A 174 -14.59 10.34 7.98
CA SER A 174 -15.43 9.47 8.80
C SER A 174 -14.57 8.76 9.85
N ALA A 175 -14.84 9.04 11.13
CA ALA A 175 -14.18 8.37 12.26
C ALA A 175 -14.37 6.85 12.23
N PHE A 176 -15.55 6.41 11.80
CA PHE A 176 -15.86 4.99 11.63
C PHE A 176 -15.02 4.36 10.51
N THR A 177 -14.81 5.06 9.40
CA THR A 177 -13.95 4.59 8.32
C THR A 177 -12.49 4.48 8.77
N MET A 178 -11.99 5.44 9.55
CA MET A 178 -10.64 5.38 10.12
C MET A 178 -10.49 4.22 11.12
N LEU A 179 -11.52 3.96 11.93
CA LEU A 179 -11.56 2.80 12.84
C LEU A 179 -11.57 1.47 12.07
N LEU A 180 -12.42 1.33 11.05
CA LEU A 180 -12.45 0.14 10.20
C LEU A 180 -11.12 -0.08 9.47
N SER A 181 -10.51 0.99 8.98
CA SER A 181 -9.16 0.93 8.39
C SER A 181 -8.12 0.46 9.41
N MET A 182 -8.15 0.99 10.64
CA MET A 182 -7.25 0.56 11.72
C MET A 182 -7.42 -0.93 12.03
N LEU A 183 -8.67 -1.39 12.16
CA LEU A 183 -8.98 -2.78 12.46
C LEU A 183 -8.59 -3.72 11.31
N GLY A 184 -9.00 -3.39 10.07
CA GLY A 184 -8.72 -4.22 8.90
C GLY A 184 -7.23 -4.44 8.68
N ASN A 185 -6.43 -3.37 8.75
CA ASN A 185 -4.97 -3.48 8.65
C ASN A 185 -4.36 -4.16 9.90
N GLY A 186 -4.92 -3.90 11.08
CA GLY A 186 -4.47 -4.49 12.34
C GLY A 186 -4.62 -6.01 12.35
N LEU A 187 -5.69 -6.54 11.75
CA LEU A 187 -5.95 -7.97 11.61
C LEU A 187 -4.94 -8.68 10.70
N MET A 188 -4.24 -7.95 9.81
CA MET A 188 -3.20 -8.52 8.94
C MET A 188 -1.84 -8.66 9.63
N ILE A 189 -1.59 -7.90 10.71
CA ILE A 189 -0.30 -7.88 11.43
C ILE A 189 0.09 -9.25 11.99
N PRO A 190 -0.78 -10.01 12.69
CA PRO A 190 -0.40 -11.32 13.24
C PRO A 190 0.11 -12.27 12.17
N ARG A 191 -0.58 -12.32 11.04
CA ARG A 191 -0.23 -13.23 9.95
C ARG A 191 1.09 -12.84 9.31
N ALA A 192 1.27 -11.56 8.99
CA ALA A 192 2.53 -11.06 8.42
C ALA A 192 3.73 -11.31 9.36
N LEU A 193 3.53 -11.13 10.67
CA LEU A 193 4.54 -11.42 11.69
C LEU A 193 4.87 -12.92 11.76
N PHE A 194 3.85 -13.78 11.76
CA PHE A 194 3.99 -15.23 11.87
C PHE A 194 4.78 -15.83 10.70
N ILE A 195 4.50 -15.41 9.47
CA ILE A 195 5.21 -15.91 8.27
C ILE A 195 6.52 -15.16 7.98
N ARG A 196 6.91 -14.21 8.85
CA ARG A 196 8.11 -13.35 8.70
C ARG A 196 8.12 -12.55 7.40
N ASP A 197 6.96 -12.04 6.97
CA ASP A 197 6.86 -11.17 5.80
C ASP A 197 7.03 -9.69 6.20
N LEU A 198 8.27 -9.20 6.13
CA LEU A 198 8.63 -7.83 6.50
C LEU A 198 7.86 -6.77 5.71
N MET A 199 7.66 -7.01 4.40
CA MET A 199 7.00 -6.07 3.51
C MET A 199 5.54 -5.92 3.90
N TRP A 200 4.84 -7.04 4.06
CA TRP A 200 3.45 -7.06 4.48
C TRP A 200 3.26 -6.54 5.91
N PHE A 201 4.16 -6.88 6.83
CA PHE A 201 4.13 -6.38 8.20
C PHE A 201 4.28 -4.86 8.22
N THR A 202 5.25 -4.32 7.48
CA THR A 202 5.52 -2.88 7.41
C THR A 202 4.31 -2.12 6.87
N GLY A 203 3.72 -2.59 5.77
CA GLY A 203 2.52 -1.97 5.19
C GLY A 203 1.32 -2.00 6.14
N SER A 204 1.04 -3.16 6.75
CA SER A 204 -0.10 -3.35 7.66
C SER A 204 0.06 -2.57 8.96
N ALA A 205 1.26 -2.58 9.54
CA ALA A 205 1.57 -1.78 10.72
C ALA A 205 1.44 -0.29 10.41
N TRP A 206 2.05 0.19 9.32
CA TRP A 206 1.97 1.59 8.93
C TRP A 206 0.53 2.06 8.71
N ALA A 207 -0.28 1.29 8.00
CA ALA A 207 -1.69 1.64 7.80
C ALA A 207 -2.50 1.60 9.10
N SER A 208 -2.22 0.66 10.00
CA SER A 208 -2.90 0.62 11.31
C SER A 208 -2.54 1.83 12.18
N PHE A 209 -1.24 2.14 12.29
CA PHE A 209 -0.72 3.22 13.14
C PHE A 209 -0.96 4.60 12.54
N LEU A 210 -0.62 4.81 11.26
CA LEU A 210 -0.68 6.13 10.64
C LEU A 210 -2.05 6.37 9.99
N HIS A 211 -2.49 5.48 9.09
CA HIS A 211 -3.75 5.70 8.37
C HIS A 211 -4.98 5.57 9.28
N GLY A 212 -5.01 4.59 10.19
CA GLY A 212 -6.07 4.40 11.16
C GLY A 212 -5.92 5.30 12.39
N TRP A 213 -5.05 4.89 13.32
CA TRP A 213 -4.90 5.56 14.62
C TRP A 213 -4.44 7.02 14.50
N GLY A 214 -3.48 7.32 13.63
CA GLY A 214 -2.95 8.66 13.44
C GLY A 214 -4.01 9.65 12.94
N ASN A 215 -4.87 9.25 12.00
CA ASN A 215 -5.99 10.09 11.58
C ASN A 215 -7.03 10.26 12.71
N LEU A 216 -7.30 9.23 13.51
CA LEU A 216 -8.15 9.36 14.70
C LEU A 216 -7.56 10.36 15.71
N LEU A 217 -6.25 10.33 15.93
CA LEU A 217 -5.56 11.31 16.77
C LEU A 217 -5.72 12.73 16.20
N CYS A 218 -5.52 12.92 14.90
CA CYS A 218 -5.78 14.21 14.26
C CYS A 218 -7.24 14.65 14.48
N MET A 219 -8.22 13.80 14.21
CA MET A 219 -9.64 14.11 14.42
C MET A 219 -9.93 14.48 15.89
N TYR A 220 -9.27 13.85 16.85
CA TYR A 220 -9.39 14.19 18.27
C TYR A 220 -8.81 15.58 18.57
N CYS A 221 -7.59 15.87 18.08
CA CYS A 221 -6.94 17.18 18.25
C CYS A 221 -7.78 18.32 17.66
N PHE A 222 -8.45 18.08 16.52
CA PHE A 222 -9.36 19.03 15.87
C PHE A 222 -10.80 18.96 16.38
N ARG A 223 -11.03 18.30 17.53
CA ARG A 223 -12.34 18.21 18.22
C ARG A 223 -13.48 17.66 17.34
N SER A 224 -13.14 16.84 16.34
CA SER A 224 -14.11 16.20 15.45
C SER A 224 -14.67 14.89 16.02
N ILE A 225 -14.01 14.30 17.02
CA ILE A 225 -14.45 13.08 17.72
C ILE A 225 -14.42 13.26 19.22
N SER A 226 -15.22 12.47 19.95
CA SER A 226 -15.27 12.51 21.41
C SER A 226 -14.04 11.87 22.05
N LYS A 227 -13.67 12.36 23.24
CA LYS A 227 -12.59 11.78 24.05
C LYS A 227 -12.82 10.29 24.35
N GLY A 228 -14.07 9.92 24.65
CA GLY A 228 -14.44 8.53 24.94
C GLY A 228 -14.17 7.60 23.74
N PHE A 229 -14.56 8.03 22.54
CA PHE A 229 -14.32 7.26 21.31
C PHE A 229 -12.82 7.09 21.05
N PHE A 230 -12.05 8.19 21.12
CA PHE A 230 -10.60 8.14 20.87
C PHE A 230 -9.86 7.24 21.88
N LEU A 231 -10.20 7.34 23.18
CA LEU A 231 -9.61 6.51 24.21
C LEU A 231 -9.97 5.04 24.03
N ALA A 232 -11.23 4.71 23.73
CA ALA A 232 -11.65 3.34 23.47
C ALA A 232 -10.92 2.74 22.27
N ALA A 233 -10.81 3.49 21.16
CA ALA A 233 -10.08 3.06 19.98
C ALA A 233 -8.58 2.84 20.27
N THR A 234 -7.95 3.75 21.02
CA THR A 234 -6.53 3.66 21.39
C THR A 234 -6.27 2.45 22.30
N LEU A 235 -7.08 2.27 23.35
CA LEU A 235 -6.93 1.13 24.26
C LEU A 235 -7.16 -0.21 23.54
N GLY A 236 -8.21 -0.29 22.71
CA GLY A 236 -8.48 -1.48 21.91
C GLY A 236 -7.34 -1.82 20.96
N PHE A 237 -6.78 -0.80 20.28
CA PHE A 237 -5.64 -0.99 19.39
C PHE A 237 -4.37 -1.41 20.13
N SER A 238 -4.02 -0.76 21.25
CA SER A 238 -2.87 -1.15 22.08
C SER A 238 -3.01 -2.58 22.61
N MET A 239 -4.21 -2.95 23.05
CA MET A 239 -4.51 -4.32 23.51
C MET A 239 -4.35 -5.33 22.37
N TRP A 240 -4.86 -5.02 21.17
CA TRP A 240 -4.71 -5.88 19.99
C TRP A 240 -3.25 -6.13 19.61
N ILE A 241 -2.42 -5.08 19.57
CA ILE A 241 -0.97 -5.21 19.27
C ILE A 241 -0.27 -6.02 20.36
N GLY A 242 -0.55 -5.76 21.64
CA GLY A 242 0.00 -6.51 22.75
C GLY A 242 -0.35 -8.00 22.69
N LEU A 243 -1.63 -8.31 22.44
CA LEU A 243 -2.11 -9.69 22.26
C LEU A 243 -1.47 -10.37 21.05
N THR A 244 -1.30 -9.66 19.94
CA THR A 244 -0.66 -10.18 18.73
C THR A 244 0.77 -10.63 19.01
N LEU A 245 1.58 -9.76 19.61
CA LEU A 245 2.97 -10.05 19.97
C LEU A 245 3.06 -11.20 20.98
N TRP A 246 2.17 -11.24 21.96
CA TRP A 246 2.10 -12.31 22.96
C TRP A 246 1.75 -13.67 22.33
N ARG A 247 0.72 -13.71 21.49
CA ARG A 247 0.27 -14.93 20.82
C ARG A 247 1.31 -15.47 19.83
N ASP A 248 1.98 -14.59 19.08
CA ASP A 248 3.09 -14.97 18.20
C ASP A 248 4.24 -15.59 18.98
N THR A 249 4.59 -15.02 20.13
CA THR A 249 5.63 -15.55 21.03
C THR A 249 5.33 -16.98 21.46
N ILE A 250 4.07 -17.25 21.87
CA ILE A 250 3.61 -18.59 22.25
C ILE A 250 3.64 -19.54 21.06
N ALA A 251 3.12 -19.11 19.91
CA ALA A 251 3.03 -19.95 18.71
C ALA A 251 4.41 -20.36 18.17
N CYS A 252 5.40 -19.46 18.23
CA CYS A 252 6.78 -19.73 17.80
C CYS A 252 7.65 -20.36 18.89
N GLY A 253 7.14 -20.59 20.11
CA GLY A 253 7.93 -21.12 21.23
C GLY A 253 9.07 -20.19 21.68
N ASN A 254 8.97 -18.90 21.38
CA ASN A 254 10.01 -17.92 21.69
C ASN A 254 9.92 -17.48 23.16
N ARG A 255 11.05 -17.15 23.79
CA ARG A 255 11.07 -16.60 25.16
C ARG A 255 10.64 -15.13 25.24
N SER A 256 10.63 -14.43 24.10
CA SER A 256 10.32 -13.00 24.02
C SER A 256 9.74 -12.62 22.65
N PRO A 257 8.76 -11.69 22.59
CA PRO A 257 8.23 -11.15 21.33
C PRO A 257 9.30 -10.41 20.51
N MET A 258 10.35 -9.93 21.15
CA MET A 258 11.45 -9.23 20.47
C MET A 258 12.25 -10.17 19.56
N LYS A 259 12.26 -11.48 19.85
CA LYS A 259 12.94 -12.46 19.00
C LYS A 259 12.24 -12.57 17.65
N SER A 260 10.91 -12.65 17.65
CA SER A 260 10.11 -12.66 16.44
C SER A 260 10.26 -11.40 15.58
N LEU A 261 10.27 -10.24 16.21
CA LEU A 261 10.51 -8.96 15.54
C LEU A 261 11.93 -8.85 14.99
N ARG A 262 12.92 -9.38 15.71
CA ARG A 262 14.31 -9.42 15.23
C ARG A 262 14.45 -10.32 14.01
N GLU A 263 13.87 -11.52 14.06
CA GLU A 263 13.87 -12.47 12.94
C GLU A 263 13.17 -11.89 11.70
N LEU A 264 12.11 -11.11 11.90
CA LEU A 264 11.42 -10.40 10.82
C LEU A 264 12.32 -9.38 10.10
N VAL A 265 13.16 -8.65 10.84
CA VAL A 265 13.98 -7.56 10.30
C VAL A 265 15.32 -8.04 9.77
N PHE A 266 15.98 -8.95 10.50
CA PHE A 266 17.35 -9.39 10.23
C PHE A 266 17.45 -10.78 9.62
N GLY A 267 16.33 -11.51 9.52
CA GLY A 267 16.31 -12.92 9.19
C GLY A 267 16.56 -13.83 10.40
N PRO A 268 16.38 -15.16 10.22
CA PRO A 268 16.62 -16.16 11.25
C PRO A 268 18.10 -16.22 11.71
#